data_AF-A0A392MJH8-F1
#
_entry.id   AF-A0A392MJH8-F1
#
_cell.length_a   1.000
_cell.length_b   1.000
_cell.length_c   1.000
_cell.angle_alpha   90.00
_cell.angle_beta   90.00
_cell.angle_gamma   90.00
#
_symmetry.space_group_name_H-M   'P 1'
#
loop_
_entity.id
_entity.type
_entity.pdbx_description
1 polymer ?
#
loop_
_entity_poly.entity_id
_entity_poly.type
_entity_poly.pdbx_seq_one_letter_code
_entity_poly.pdbx_strand_id
1 'polypeptide(L)'
;MSDQLACEKFGRKDLNYQNWRWKPNQCDLPRFNATTLLERLRNKRLVFVGDSLNRGQWVSMVCLVESSLPPTLKSMQTIANGSLNIFKAKVRKCTD
;
A
#
# COMPACT_ATOMS: atom_id res chain seq x y z
N MET A 1 -9.13 -5.61 4.87
CA MET A 1 -8.19 -4.66 5.49
C MET A 1 -8.74 -4.20 6.84
N SER A 2 -7.89 -3.83 7.80
CA SER A 2 -8.35 -3.35 9.11
C SER A 2 -9.04 -1.99 8.97
N ASP A 3 -10.21 -1.85 9.59
CA ASP A 3 -11.01 -0.63 9.59
C ASP A 3 -10.42 0.51 10.45
N GLN A 4 -9.40 0.22 11.28
CA GLN A 4 -8.83 1.20 12.22
C GLN A 4 -8.30 2.50 11.57
N LEU A 5 -8.06 2.49 10.25
CA LEU A 5 -7.54 3.63 9.50
C LEU A 5 -8.61 4.31 8.61
N ALA A 6 -9.86 3.85 8.65
CA ALA A 6 -10.94 4.34 7.79
C ALA A 6 -11.66 5.56 8.41
N CYS A 7 -10.95 6.67 8.63
CA CYS A 7 -11.47 7.84 9.37
C CYS A 7 -12.82 8.37 8.85
N GLU A 8 -13.00 8.43 7.54
CA GLU A 8 -14.25 8.89 6.91
C GLU A 8 -15.43 7.99 7.26
N LYS A 9 -15.23 6.65 7.18
CA LYS A 9 -16.23 5.66 7.58
C LYS A 9 -16.65 5.81 9.04
N PHE A 10 -15.75 6.28 9.91
CA PHE A 10 -16.02 6.53 11.32
C PHE A 10 -16.39 7.98 11.65
N GLY A 11 -16.85 8.74 10.65
CA GLY A 11 -17.55 10.01 10.87
C GLY A 11 -16.70 11.26 10.76
N ARG A 12 -15.42 11.17 10.37
CA ARG A 12 -14.63 12.35 10.03
C ARG A 12 -15.17 12.98 8.75
N LYS A 13 -15.61 14.25 8.82
CA LYS A 13 -16.21 14.97 7.69
C LYS A 13 -15.24 15.92 6.98
N ASP A 14 -14.19 16.39 7.67
CA ASP A 14 -13.16 17.23 7.07
C ASP A 14 -12.19 16.36 6.26
N LEU A 15 -12.19 16.50 4.93
CA LEU A 15 -11.34 15.65 4.04
C LEU A 15 -10.09 16.37 3.52
N ASN A 16 -9.92 17.66 3.82
CA ASN A 16 -8.80 18.47 3.34
C ASN A 16 -7.43 17.94 3.77
N TYR A 17 -7.35 17.17 4.87
CA TYR A 17 -6.11 16.53 5.31
C TYR A 17 -5.55 15.54 4.27
N GLN A 18 -6.39 14.98 3.39
CA GLN A 18 -5.98 14.03 2.35
C GLN A 18 -5.29 14.70 1.16
N ASN A 19 -5.38 16.03 1.04
CA ASN A 19 -4.89 16.79 -0.12
C ASN A 19 -3.47 17.34 0.08
N TRP A 20 -2.83 17.07 1.22
CA TRP A 20 -1.47 17.52 1.48
C TRP A 20 -0.45 16.62 0.78
N ARG A 21 0.56 17.26 0.19
CA ARG A 21 1.73 16.58 -0.38
C ARG A 21 3.00 17.20 0.16
N TRP A 22 3.92 16.34 0.60
CA TRP A 22 5.27 16.77 0.97
C TRP A 22 6.07 17.21 -0.26
N LYS A 23 6.75 18.36 -0.17
CA LYS A 23 7.59 18.94 -1.21
C LYS A 23 9.01 19.17 -0.65
N PRO A 24 10.01 18.38 -1.08
CA PRO A 24 11.40 18.63 -0.75
C PRO A 24 11.89 19.98 -1.32
N ASN A 25 12.85 20.61 -0.64
CA ASN A 25 13.34 21.94 -1.04
C ASN A 25 14.06 21.93 -2.40
N GLN A 26 14.77 20.86 -2.74
CA GLN A 26 15.71 20.84 -3.88
C GLN A 26 15.19 20.05 -5.09
N CYS A 27 14.04 19.39 -4.99
CA CYS A 27 13.53 18.56 -6.09
C CYS A 27 12.02 18.33 -6.01
N ASP A 28 11.48 17.75 -7.09
CA ASP A 28 10.14 17.17 -7.08
C ASP A 28 10.22 15.67 -6.79
N LEU A 29 9.35 15.21 -5.90
CA LEU A 29 9.11 13.77 -5.79
C LEU A 29 8.48 13.27 -7.09
N PRO A 30 8.94 12.14 -7.66
CA PRO A 30 8.30 11.57 -8.83
C PRO A 30 6.85 11.18 -8.49
N ARG A 31 5.96 11.27 -9.49
CA ARG A 31 4.59 10.76 -9.33
C ARG A 31 4.64 9.27 -9.02
N PHE A 32 3.86 8.84 -8.04
CA PHE A 32 3.78 7.43 -7.69
C PHE A 32 3.25 6.60 -8.88
N ASN A 33 3.94 5.51 -9.20
CA ASN A 33 3.55 4.53 -10.21
C ASN A 33 3.67 3.12 -9.61
N ALA A 34 2.51 2.49 -9.38
CA ALA A 34 2.44 1.17 -8.76
C ALA A 34 3.12 0.08 -9.62
N THR A 35 3.02 0.16 -10.94
CA THR A 35 3.68 -0.78 -11.86
C THR A 35 5.19 -0.71 -11.71
N THR A 36 5.77 0.49 -11.67
CA THR A 36 7.22 0.68 -11.47
C THR A 36 7.68 0.10 -10.13
N LEU A 37 6.92 0.32 -9.06
CA LEU A 37 7.22 -0.26 -7.74
C LEU A 37 7.17 -1.80 -7.79
N LEU A 38 6.08 -2.35 -8.35
CA LEU A 38 5.87 -3.80 -8.45
C LEU A 38 6.92 -4.49 -9.31
N GLU A 39 7.36 -3.87 -10.40
CA GLU A 39 8.47 -4.39 -11.22
C GLU A 39 9.80 -4.41 -10.45
N ARG A 40 10.09 -3.36 -9.66
CA ARG A 40 11.28 -3.34 -8.79
C ARG A 40 11.23 -4.41 -7.69
N LEU A 41 10.02 -4.75 -7.23
CA LEU A 41 9.75 -5.78 -6.23
C LEU A 41 9.48 -7.16 -6.84
N ARG A 42 9.59 -7.33 -8.17
CA ARG A 42 9.39 -8.62 -8.83
C ARG A 42 10.33 -9.66 -8.24
N ASN A 43 9.77 -10.80 -7.83
CA ASN A 43 10.48 -11.90 -7.17
C ASN A 43 11.17 -11.51 -5.85
N LYS A 44 10.77 -10.40 -5.22
CA LYS A 44 11.28 -9.93 -3.93
C LYS A 44 10.15 -9.81 -2.92
N ARG A 45 10.53 -9.63 -1.66
CA ARG A 45 9.60 -9.40 -0.55
C ARG A 45 9.97 -8.09 0.12
N LEU A 46 9.03 -7.15 0.20
CA LEU A 46 9.13 -5.98 1.06
C LEU A 46 8.42 -6.30 2.37
N VAL A 47 9.11 -6.09 3.49
CA VAL A 47 8.59 -6.40 4.83
C VAL A 47 8.70 -5.16 5.71
N PHE A 48 7.62 -4.83 6.39
CA PHE A 48 7.58 -3.80 7.44
C PHE A 48 7.60 -4.54 8.79
N VAL A 49 8.60 -4.26 9.62
CA VAL A 49 8.76 -4.86 10.95
C VAL A 49 8.77 -3.74 11.97
N GLY A 50 7.95 -3.85 13.01
CA GLY A 50 7.86 -2.83 14.05
C GLY A 50 6.52 -2.84 14.76
N ASP A 51 6.14 -1.67 15.25
CA ASP A 51 4.93 -1.45 16.05
C ASP A 51 3.68 -1.15 15.18
N SER A 52 2.67 -0.57 15.82
CA SER A 52 1.41 -0.17 15.19
C SER A 52 1.58 0.93 14.14
N LEU A 53 2.59 1.81 14.24
CA LEU A 53 2.85 2.85 13.25
C LEU A 53 3.39 2.24 11.96
N ASN A 54 4.31 1.28 12.08
CA ASN A 54 4.81 0.52 10.93
C ASN A 54 3.69 -0.30 10.27
N ARG A 55 2.76 -0.84 11.07
CA ARG A 55 1.54 -1.47 10.54
C ARG A 55 0.70 -0.48 9.72
N GLY A 56 0.55 0.76 10.19
CA GLY A 56 -0.12 1.84 9.45
C GLY A 56 0.52 2.15 8.11
N GLN A 57 1.85 2.26 8.08
CA GLN A 57 2.61 2.46 6.83
C GLN A 57 2.45 1.28 5.86
N TRP A 58 2.46 0.05 6.36
CA TRP A 58 2.20 -1.13 5.54
C TRP A 58 0.80 -1.10 4.91
N VAL A 59 -0.25 -0.77 5.69
CA VAL A 59 -1.61 -0.63 5.14
C VAL A 59 -1.65 0.45 4.06
N SER A 60 -1.03 1.61 4.29
CA SER A 60 -0.94 2.69 3.30
C SER A 60 -0.30 2.21 1.98
N MET A 61 0.85 1.51 2.07
CA MET A 61 1.53 0.95 0.89
C MET A 61 0.66 -0.07 0.14
N VAL A 62 -0.04 -0.94 0.87
CA VAL A 62 -0.94 -1.91 0.23
C VAL A 62 -2.07 -1.18 -0.49
N CYS A 63 -2.72 -0.17 0.09
CA CYS A 63 -3.78 0.60 -0.59
C CYS A 63 -3.28 1.25 -1.90
N LEU A 64 -2.08 1.83 -1.88
CA LEU A 64 -1.46 2.43 -3.07
C LEU A 64 -1.30 1.42 -4.21
N VAL A 65 -0.84 0.22 -3.91
CA VAL A 65 -0.59 -0.84 -4.90
C VAL A 65 -1.87 -1.59 -5.29
N GLU A 66 -2.75 -1.81 -4.33
CA GLU A 66 -3.99 -2.57 -4.52
C GLU A 66 -4.94 -1.88 -5.49
N SER A 67 -4.97 -0.54 -5.46
CA SER A 67 -5.82 0.28 -6.33
C SER A 67 -5.52 0.12 -7.82
N SER A 68 -4.30 -0.30 -8.17
CA SER A 68 -3.87 -0.50 -9.56
C SER A 68 -3.95 -1.96 -10.03
N LEU A 69 -4.45 -2.87 -9.21
CA LEU A 69 -4.50 -4.31 -9.51
C LEU A 69 -5.93 -4.85 -9.56
N PRO A 70 -6.27 -5.66 -10.58
CA PRO A 70 -7.55 -6.35 -10.60
C PRO A 70 -7.61 -7.38 -9.46
N PRO A 71 -8.82 -7.69 -8.94
CA PRO A 71 -9.00 -8.63 -7.83
C PRO A 71 -8.35 -10.00 -8.04
N THR A 72 -8.30 -10.50 -9.27
CA THR A 72 -7.70 -11.80 -9.62
C THR A 72 -6.18 -11.86 -9.49
N LEU A 73 -5.52 -10.69 -9.41
CA LEU A 73 -4.05 -10.58 -9.32
C LEU A 73 -3.55 -10.22 -7.93
N LYS A 74 -4.44 -10.12 -6.94
CA LYS A 74 -4.08 -9.76 -5.56
C LYS A 74 -4.68 -10.73 -4.54
N SER A 75 -3.99 -10.94 -3.43
CA SER A 75 -4.54 -11.66 -2.28
C SER A 75 -3.94 -11.17 -0.96
N MET A 76 -4.70 -11.39 0.12
CA MET A 76 -4.33 -11.00 1.48
C MET A 76 -4.45 -12.23 2.40
N GLN A 77 -3.44 -12.46 3.23
CA GLN A 77 -3.39 -13.55 4.21
C GLN A 77 -2.82 -13.02 5.50
N THR A 78 -3.37 -13.46 6.63
CA THR A 78 -2.82 -13.20 7.96
C THR A 78 -2.49 -14.55 8.59
N ILE A 79 -1.24 -14.72 9.00
CA ILE A 79 -0.73 -15.98 9.58
C ILE A 79 0.00 -15.70 10.91
N ALA A 80 0.53 -16.75 11.54
CA ALA A 80 1.29 -16.66 12.79
C ALA A 80 0.51 -15.90 13.89
N ASN A 81 -0.74 -16.32 14.13
CA ASN A 81 -1.63 -15.75 15.14
C ASN A 81 -1.82 -14.23 15.05
N GLY A 82 -1.81 -13.68 13.83
CA GLY A 82 -2.02 -12.24 13.60
C GLY A 82 -0.74 -11.41 13.52
N SER A 83 0.42 -11.99 13.86
CA SER A 83 1.69 -11.27 13.84
C SER A 83 2.23 -11.01 12.43
N LEU A 84 1.81 -11.79 11.42
CA LEU A 84 2.30 -11.65 10.04
C LEU A 84 1.15 -11.46 9.05
N ASN A 85 1.08 -10.25 8.47
CA ASN A 85 0.16 -9.91 7.39
C ASN A 85 0.89 -9.92 6.04
N ILE A 86 0.35 -10.65 5.06
CA ILE A 86 0.95 -10.88 3.76
C ILE A 86 -0.01 -10.39 2.67
N PHE A 87 0.44 -9.40 1.90
CA PHE A 87 -0.17 -9.03 0.64
C PHE A 87 0.64 -9.64 -0.51
N LYS A 88 -0.02 -10.35 -1.43
CA LYS A 88 0.60 -10.89 -2.64
C LYS A 88 0.01 -10.20 -3.86
N ALA A 89 0.88 -9.70 -4.72
CA ALA A 89 0.54 -9.14 -6.02
C ALA A 89 1.19 -9.97 -7.14
N LYS A 90 0.41 -10.28 -8.18
CA LYS A 90 0.90 -10.97 -9.38
C LYS A 90 0.97 -9.97 -10.53
N VAL A 91 2.18 -9.68 -10.99
CA VAL A 91 2.40 -8.84 -12.17
C VAL A 91 2.43 -9.74 -13.41
N ARG A 92 1.44 -9.59 -14.30
CA ARG A 92 1.47 -10.25 -15.61
C ARG A 92 2.44 -9.49 -16.51
N LYS A 93 3.27 -10.21 -17.25
CA LYS A 93 3.81 -9.67 -18.50
C LYS A 93 2.71 -9.85 -19.54
N CYS A 94 2.30 -8.78 -20.21
CA CYS A 94 1.67 -8.95 -21.52
C CYS A 94 2.77 -9.53 -22.40
N THR A 95 2.67 -10.81 -22.73
CA THR A 95 3.39 -11.38 -23.87
C THR A 95 2.65 -10.90 -25.11
N ASP A 96 3.38 -10.21 -25.98
CA ASP A 96 2.93 -9.91 -27.36
C ASP A 96 2.58 -11.20 -28.11
#